data_AF-P34246-F1
#
_entry.id   AF-P34246-F1
#
_cell.length_a   1.000
_cell.length_b   1.000
_cell.length_c   1.000
_cell.angle_alpha   90.00
_cell.angle_beta   90.00
_cell.angle_gamma   90.00
#
_symmetry.space_group_name_H-M   'P 1'
#
loop_
_entity.id
_entity.type
_entity.pdbx_description
1 polymer ?
#
loop_
_entity_poly.entity_id
_entity_poly.type
_entity_poly.pdbx_seq_one_letter_code
_entity_poly.pdbx_strand_id
1 'polypeptide(L)'
;MGDHNLPDFQTCLKFSVTAKKSFLCMYRDSVSKEKLASSMPSTCDIQLKRAINDAYPGGGIKVTVLNSTTASLDSLATTHVKEFEIVIIPDINSLLQPDQAKLVKIMRDCTVAIEKAQSTRIFIGVVHWNNPVQPSGAAKDGDEAGKPAPKTRIFLPTSFRMGAWLKHKFWFACAPPYLDFESSTESSINTRANNSIGMAEEEKQEPESKRSIILNEEANLNDVFVGSTVRRYILDIMVHLRTHRLTYNAKAGGVYTNSLDDVVLLSRLIGLHSGKMFVSPSHVKEASRWYFPMHLELVQRSSMDSSLLYGSDPNLVDEMLEKLAKIKCEEVNEFENPLFLESLVVKNVLSKVVPPV
;
A
#
# COMPACT_ATOMS: atom_id res chain seq x y z
N MET A 1 -1.01 -18.07 -2.99
CA MET A 1 0.03 -17.17 -2.43
C MET A 1 0.45 -17.67 -1.07
N GLY A 2 1.72 -17.53 -0.70
CA GLY A 2 2.14 -17.78 0.69
C GLY A 2 1.38 -16.87 1.64
N ASP A 3 1.03 -17.36 2.84
CA ASP A 3 0.23 -16.63 3.83
C ASP A 3 0.82 -15.27 4.25
N HIS A 4 2.10 -15.05 3.98
CA HIS A 4 2.89 -13.90 4.41
C HIS A 4 3.33 -12.99 3.27
N ASN A 5 3.00 -13.32 2.02
CA ASN A 5 3.40 -12.52 0.87
C ASN A 5 2.47 -11.32 0.71
N LEU A 6 3.02 -10.20 0.24
CA LEU A 6 2.22 -9.06 -0.19
C LEU A 6 1.34 -9.44 -1.40
N PRO A 7 0.16 -8.83 -1.55
CA PRO A 7 -0.69 -9.06 -2.71
C PRO A 7 -0.01 -8.58 -4.00
N ASP A 8 -0.35 -9.21 -5.11
CA ASP A 8 0.26 -8.92 -6.41
C ASP A 8 -0.16 -7.56 -6.96
N PHE A 9 0.78 -6.90 -7.64
CA PHE A 9 0.55 -5.57 -8.18
C PHE A 9 -0.65 -5.51 -9.14
N GLN A 10 -0.83 -6.52 -10.00
CA GLN A 10 -1.86 -6.50 -11.05
C GLN A 10 -3.27 -6.55 -10.45
N THR A 11 -3.51 -7.44 -9.49
CA THR A 11 -4.78 -7.54 -8.78
C THR A 11 -5.03 -6.30 -7.93
N CYS A 12 -3.99 -5.81 -7.23
CA CYS A 12 -4.06 -4.57 -6.47
C CYS A 12 -4.42 -3.37 -7.35
N LEU A 13 -3.81 -3.24 -8.52
CA LEU A 13 -4.09 -2.20 -9.49
C LEU A 13 -5.54 -2.32 -10.00
N LYS A 14 -5.96 -3.53 -10.40
CA LYS A 14 -7.34 -3.77 -10.84
C LYS A 14 -8.34 -3.33 -9.77
N PHE A 15 -8.20 -3.82 -8.54
CA PHE A 15 -9.11 -3.49 -7.45
C PHE A 15 -9.10 -2.00 -7.10
N SER A 16 -7.92 -1.38 -7.14
CA SER A 16 -7.78 0.05 -6.86
C SER A 16 -8.42 0.92 -7.93
N VAL A 17 -8.35 0.52 -9.21
CA VAL A 17 -9.04 1.18 -10.32
C VAL A 17 -10.56 1.04 -10.17
N THR A 18 -11.06 -0.18 -9.94
CA THR A 18 -12.51 -0.43 -9.75
C THR A 18 -13.06 0.28 -8.51
N ALA A 19 -12.31 0.29 -7.41
CA ALA A 19 -12.69 0.95 -6.16
C ALA A 19 -12.42 2.47 -6.14
N LYS A 20 -11.66 2.99 -7.11
CA LYS A 20 -11.15 4.38 -7.15
C LYS A 20 -10.37 4.74 -5.87
N LYS A 21 -9.57 3.79 -5.38
CA LYS A 21 -8.80 3.92 -4.14
C LYS A 21 -7.30 3.96 -4.46
N SER A 22 -6.55 4.75 -3.70
CA SER A 22 -5.10 4.82 -3.80
C SER A 22 -4.47 3.67 -3.02
N PHE A 23 -3.29 3.19 -3.43
CA PHE A 23 -2.57 2.09 -2.75
C PHE A 23 -1.06 2.32 -2.75
N LEU A 24 -0.34 1.53 -1.95
CA LEU A 24 1.11 1.60 -1.85
C LEU A 24 1.77 0.42 -2.56
N CYS A 25 2.94 0.66 -3.15
CA CYS A 25 3.80 -0.37 -3.70
C CYS A 25 5.12 -0.40 -2.92
N MET A 26 5.50 -1.56 -2.38
CA MET A 26 6.67 -1.71 -1.54
C MET A 26 7.85 -2.24 -2.33
N TYR A 27 8.80 -1.37 -2.64
CA TYR A 27 10.01 -1.75 -3.37
C TYR A 27 11.16 -1.98 -2.41
N ARG A 28 11.81 -3.13 -2.57
CA ARG A 28 13.07 -3.40 -1.90
C ARG A 28 14.17 -2.65 -2.64
N ASP A 29 14.93 -1.83 -1.92
CA ASP A 29 16.15 -1.26 -2.50
C ASP A 29 17.12 -2.41 -2.74
N SER A 30 17.40 -2.70 -4.02
CA SER A 30 18.54 -3.55 -4.35
C SER A 30 19.81 -2.82 -3.93
N VAL A 31 20.82 -3.56 -3.45
CA VAL A 31 22.10 -3.01 -2.98
C VAL A 31 22.90 -2.30 -4.09
N SER A 32 22.34 -2.24 -5.30
CA SER A 32 22.82 -1.46 -6.44
C SER A 32 22.84 0.03 -6.10
N LYS A 33 23.94 0.46 -5.49
CA LYS A 33 24.36 1.85 -5.26
C LYS A 33 24.62 2.61 -6.58
N GLU A 34 23.75 2.47 -7.57
CA GLU A 34 23.71 3.46 -8.64
C GLU A 34 22.97 4.68 -8.09
N LYS A 35 23.69 5.44 -7.25
CA LYS A 35 23.51 6.88 -7.09
C LYS A 35 23.77 7.55 -8.44
N LEU A 36 22.96 7.24 -9.45
CA LEU A 36 22.85 8.12 -10.60
C LEU A 36 21.96 9.26 -10.13
N ALA A 37 22.61 10.33 -9.71
CA ALA A 37 22.01 11.62 -9.37
C ALA A 37 21.39 12.32 -10.60
N SER A 38 20.92 11.55 -11.58
CA SER A 38 20.25 12.06 -12.75
C SER A 38 18.74 12.07 -12.48
N SER A 39 18.09 13.10 -13.01
CA SER A 39 16.64 13.28 -13.11
C SER A 39 15.92 12.19 -13.90
N MET A 40 16.52 11.00 -14.00
CA MET A 40 15.93 9.85 -14.65
C MET A 40 14.85 9.28 -13.73
N PRO A 41 13.69 8.89 -14.28
CA PRO A 41 12.71 8.12 -13.52
C PRO A 41 13.45 6.92 -12.93
N SER A 42 13.23 6.69 -11.63
CA SER A 42 13.83 5.52 -10.99
C SER A 42 13.43 4.27 -11.77
N THR A 43 14.26 3.22 -11.76
CA THR A 43 13.93 1.95 -12.43
C THR A 43 12.51 1.49 -12.04
N CYS A 44 12.10 1.74 -10.80
CA CYS A 44 10.77 1.47 -10.26
C CYS A 44 9.66 2.23 -11.01
N ASP A 45 9.84 3.52 -11.30
CA ASP A 45 8.85 4.33 -12.02
C ASP A 45 8.63 3.83 -13.45
N ILE A 46 9.71 3.41 -14.12
CA ILE A 46 9.65 2.84 -15.47
C ILE A 46 8.88 1.51 -15.42
N GLN A 47 9.19 0.67 -14.44
CA GLN A 47 8.52 -0.62 -14.24
C GLN A 47 7.02 -0.45 -13.95
N LEU A 48 6.65 0.47 -13.06
CA LEU A 48 5.24 0.78 -12.77
C LEU A 48 4.51 1.32 -14.00
N LYS A 49 5.11 2.26 -14.73
CA LYS A 49 4.53 2.78 -15.97
C LYS A 49 4.30 1.68 -16.99
N ARG A 50 5.28 0.79 -17.18
CA ARG A 50 5.15 -0.35 -18.09
C ARG A 50 4.03 -1.28 -17.63
N ALA A 51 4.03 -1.70 -16.37
CA ALA A 51 3.01 -2.60 -15.82
C ALA A 51 1.58 -2.02 -15.92
N ILE A 52 1.42 -0.70 -15.72
CA ILE A 52 0.12 -0.04 -15.89
C ILE A 52 -0.29 -0.01 -17.37
N ASN A 53 0.63 0.31 -18.28
CA ASN A 53 0.36 0.33 -19.71
C ASN A 53 0.02 -1.06 -20.26
N ASP A 54 0.69 -2.10 -19.75
CA ASP A 54 0.43 -3.49 -20.13
C ASP A 54 -0.94 -3.96 -19.62
N ALA A 55 -1.32 -3.55 -18.40
CA ALA A 55 -2.65 -3.84 -17.85
C ALA A 55 -3.77 -3.07 -18.58
N TYR A 56 -3.49 -1.88 -19.09
CA TYR A 56 -4.46 -1.00 -19.76
C TYR A 56 -3.91 -0.39 -21.06
N PRO A 57 -3.76 -1.19 -22.13
CA PRO A 57 -3.12 -0.75 -23.38
C PRO A 57 -3.92 0.30 -24.17
N GLY A 58 -5.18 0.57 -23.78
CA GLY A 58 -6.16 1.33 -24.57
C GLY A 58 -6.12 2.85 -24.45
N GLY A 59 -5.09 3.46 -23.85
CA GLY A 59 -4.93 4.93 -23.80
C GLY A 59 -5.97 5.71 -22.98
N GLY A 60 -6.92 5.05 -22.30
CA GLY A 60 -7.93 5.71 -21.47
C GLY A 60 -7.44 6.14 -20.08
N ILE A 61 -6.23 5.73 -19.70
CA ILE A 61 -5.62 6.02 -18.41
C ILE A 61 -4.37 6.87 -18.62
N LYS A 62 -4.38 8.09 -18.10
CA LYS A 62 -3.20 8.95 -18.08
C LYS A 62 -2.33 8.60 -16.88
N VAL A 63 -1.07 8.26 -17.11
CA VAL A 63 -0.10 7.99 -16.03
C VAL A 63 0.85 9.17 -15.87
N THR A 64 0.87 9.79 -14.70
CA THR A 64 1.80 10.88 -14.35
C THR A 64 2.72 10.46 -13.21
N VAL A 65 4.00 10.80 -13.30
CA VAL A 65 4.95 10.62 -12.18
C VAL A 65 5.17 11.99 -11.56
N LEU A 66 4.95 12.06 -10.25
CA LEU A 66 5.13 13.27 -9.48
C LEU A 66 6.62 13.47 -9.22
N ASN A 67 7.19 14.54 -9.76
CA ASN A 67 8.50 15.00 -9.29
C ASN A 67 8.31 15.50 -7.85
N SER A 68 9.20 15.14 -6.92
CA SER A 68 9.09 15.42 -5.48
C SER A 68 9.14 16.92 -5.08
N THR A 69 8.85 17.83 -6.00
CA THR A 69 8.85 19.28 -5.79
C THR A 69 7.46 19.78 -5.41
N THR A 70 7.40 20.77 -4.51
CA THR A 70 6.16 21.45 -4.10
C THR A 70 5.35 21.95 -5.29
N ALA A 71 6.04 22.47 -6.32
CA ALA A 71 5.42 22.98 -7.54
C ALA A 71 4.64 21.92 -8.30
N SER A 72 5.10 20.66 -8.27
CA SER A 72 4.37 19.53 -8.88
C SER A 72 3.10 19.17 -8.12
N LEU A 73 3.04 19.40 -6.80
CA LEU A 73 1.80 19.23 -6.04
C LEU A 73 0.81 20.36 -6.34
N ASP A 74 1.29 21.59 -6.50
CA ASP A 74 0.44 22.76 -6.81
C ASP A 74 -0.17 22.65 -8.23
N SER A 75 0.58 22.12 -9.19
CA SER A 75 0.04 21.81 -10.53
C SER A 75 -0.98 20.68 -10.50
N LEU A 76 -0.82 19.71 -9.60
CA LEU A 76 -1.77 18.61 -9.45
C LEU A 76 -3.11 19.08 -8.86
N ALA A 77 -3.08 20.09 -7.97
CA ALA A 77 -4.28 20.68 -7.40
C ALA A 77 -5.12 21.48 -8.42
N THR A 78 -4.50 22.00 -9.48
CA THR A 78 -5.14 22.89 -10.47
C THR A 78 -5.55 22.18 -11.77
N THR A 79 -4.93 21.04 -12.08
CA THR A 79 -5.21 20.29 -13.31
C THR A 79 -6.52 19.54 -13.23
N HIS A 80 -7.54 20.04 -13.94
CA HIS A 80 -8.77 19.30 -14.22
C HIS A 80 -8.51 18.25 -15.30
N VAL A 81 -8.56 16.99 -14.92
CA VAL A 81 -8.45 15.86 -15.85
C VAL A 81 -9.85 15.28 -16.05
N LYS A 82 -10.30 15.26 -17.31
CA LYS A 82 -11.59 14.64 -17.71
C LYS A 82 -11.49 13.10 -17.78
N GLU A 83 -10.27 12.61 -17.96
CA GLU A 83 -9.93 11.18 -18.07
C GLU A 83 -9.51 10.61 -16.72
N PHE A 84 -9.39 9.28 -16.66
CA PHE A 84 -8.90 8.58 -15.47
C PHE A 84 -7.38 8.79 -15.37
N GLU A 85 -6.90 9.32 -14.25
CA GLU A 85 -5.47 9.59 -14.04
C GLU A 85 -4.89 8.76 -12.88
N ILE A 86 -3.74 8.14 -13.14
CA ILE A 86 -2.93 7.46 -12.12
C ILE A 86 -1.68 8.30 -11.86
N VAL A 87 -1.51 8.73 -10.62
CA VAL A 87 -0.34 9.52 -10.19
C VAL A 87 0.59 8.62 -9.38
N ILE A 88 1.82 8.45 -9.85
CA ILE A 88 2.87 7.70 -9.16
C ILE A 88 3.70 8.67 -8.32
N ILE A 89 3.89 8.35 -7.04
CA ILE A 89 4.74 9.09 -6.10
C ILE A 89 5.98 8.21 -5.82
N PRO A 90 7.16 8.56 -6.34
CA PRO A 90 8.33 7.67 -6.40
C PRO A 90 8.96 7.35 -5.04
N ASP A 91 8.93 8.27 -4.07
CA ASP A 91 9.32 7.96 -2.70
C ASP A 91 8.49 8.77 -1.72
N ILE A 92 7.43 8.15 -1.23
CA ILE A 92 6.52 8.79 -0.27
C ILE A 92 7.19 9.03 1.10
N ASN A 93 8.20 8.23 1.47
CA ASN A 93 8.90 8.38 2.74
C ASN A 93 9.85 9.58 2.73
N SER A 94 10.28 10.05 1.55
CA SER A 94 11.10 11.27 1.40
C SER A 94 10.35 12.58 1.61
N LEU A 95 9.00 12.55 1.55
CA LEU A 95 8.18 13.75 1.64
C LEU A 95 8.26 14.40 3.03
N LEU A 96 8.48 15.71 3.06
CA LEU A 96 8.44 16.50 4.29
C LEU A 96 7.00 16.65 4.80
N GLN A 97 6.84 16.86 6.12
CA GLN A 97 5.53 17.06 6.76
C GLN A 97 4.60 18.08 6.06
N PRO A 98 5.04 19.29 5.65
CA PRO A 98 4.17 20.22 4.91
C PRO A 98 3.68 19.64 3.58
N ASP A 99 4.52 18.90 2.86
CA ASP A 99 4.16 18.30 1.57
C ASP A 99 3.22 17.11 1.75
N GLN A 100 3.41 16.33 2.82
CA GLN A 100 2.47 15.29 3.21
C GLN A 100 1.08 15.88 3.51
N ALA A 101 1.01 16.99 4.25
CA ALA A 101 -0.25 17.66 4.56
C ALA A 101 -0.95 18.21 3.30
N LYS A 102 -0.18 18.80 2.36
CA LYS A 102 -0.68 19.23 1.05
C LYS A 102 -1.22 18.05 0.24
N LEU A 103 -0.48 16.94 0.18
CA LEU A 103 -0.90 15.73 -0.52
C LEU A 103 -2.20 15.17 0.06
N VAL A 104 -2.33 15.11 1.39
CA VAL A 104 -3.57 14.68 2.06
C VAL A 104 -4.76 15.55 1.64
N LYS A 105 -4.56 16.87 1.52
CA LYS A 105 -5.60 17.79 1.06
C LYS A 105 -6.00 17.48 -0.39
N ILE A 106 -5.03 17.34 -1.29
CA ILE A 106 -5.28 17.00 -2.69
C ILE A 106 -6.03 15.67 -2.82
N MET A 107 -5.58 14.63 -2.12
CA MET A 107 -6.25 13.31 -2.15
C MET A 107 -7.69 13.38 -1.63
N ARG A 108 -7.96 14.22 -0.62
CA ARG A 108 -9.32 14.46 -0.13
C ARG A 108 -10.17 15.16 -1.19
N ASP A 109 -9.64 16.20 -1.83
CA ASP A 109 -10.36 16.94 -2.87
C ASP A 109 -10.65 16.03 -4.09
N CYS A 110 -9.72 15.14 -4.44
CA CYS A 110 -9.94 14.10 -5.46
C CYS A 110 -11.04 13.11 -5.04
N THR A 111 -11.09 12.70 -3.77
CA THR A 111 -12.16 11.81 -3.27
C THR A 111 -13.53 12.49 -3.44
N VAL A 112 -13.63 13.77 -3.10
CA VAL A 112 -14.86 14.56 -3.29
C VAL A 112 -15.21 14.73 -4.77
N ALA A 113 -14.21 14.92 -5.65
CA ALA A 113 -14.42 15.00 -7.10
C ALA A 113 -14.92 13.68 -7.70
N ILE A 114 -14.44 12.54 -7.18
CA ILE A 114 -14.90 11.20 -7.57
C ILE A 114 -16.37 11.01 -7.19
N GLU A 115 -16.76 11.39 -5.96
CA GLU A 115 -18.15 11.34 -5.50
C GLU A 115 -19.07 12.23 -6.35
N LYS A 116 -18.56 13.35 -6.86
CA LYS A 116 -19.27 14.24 -7.79
C LYS A 116 -19.18 13.80 -9.26
N ALA A 117 -18.57 12.65 -9.55
CA ALA A 117 -18.33 12.12 -10.89
C ALA A 117 -17.64 13.11 -11.85
N GLN A 118 -16.78 14.01 -11.34
CA GLN A 118 -16.14 15.07 -12.13
C GLN A 118 -14.79 14.62 -12.71
N SER A 119 -13.95 13.99 -11.88
CA SER A 119 -12.64 13.47 -12.27
C SER A 119 -12.33 12.26 -11.40
N THR A 120 -11.63 11.28 -11.97
CA THR A 120 -11.17 10.11 -11.21
C THR A 120 -9.65 10.08 -11.23
N ARG A 121 -9.05 10.31 -10.06
CA ARG A 121 -7.61 10.29 -9.87
C ARG A 121 -7.26 9.37 -8.72
N ILE A 122 -6.39 8.41 -8.96
CA ILE A 122 -5.83 7.53 -7.94
C ILE A 122 -4.33 7.73 -7.81
N PHE A 123 -3.79 7.42 -6.63
CA PHE A 123 -2.38 7.60 -6.33
C PHE A 123 -1.74 6.25 -6.02
N ILE A 124 -0.55 6.03 -6.57
CA ILE A 124 0.32 4.90 -6.25
C ILE A 124 1.52 5.46 -5.52
N GLY A 125 1.60 5.21 -4.21
CA GLY A 125 2.75 5.61 -3.41
C GLY A 125 3.81 4.53 -3.39
N VAL A 126 5.02 4.85 -3.84
CA VAL A 126 6.15 3.93 -3.77
C VAL A 126 6.86 4.11 -2.44
N VAL A 127 7.03 3.00 -1.74
CA VAL A 127 7.74 2.91 -0.46
C VAL A 127 8.97 2.07 -0.66
N HIS A 128 10.12 2.74 -0.66
CA HIS A 128 11.41 2.10 -0.61
C HIS A 128 11.66 1.57 0.80
N TRP A 129 12.02 0.30 0.89
CA TRP A 129 12.40 -0.33 2.14
C TRP A 129 13.73 -1.06 2.00
N ASN A 130 14.50 -0.97 3.07
CA ASN A 130 15.77 -1.67 3.24
C ASN A 130 15.62 -2.66 4.39
N ASN A 131 16.52 -3.64 4.44
CA ASN A 131 16.62 -4.52 5.59
C ASN A 131 16.78 -3.67 6.85
N PRO A 132 15.95 -3.89 7.89
CA PRO A 132 16.18 -3.25 9.17
C PRO A 132 17.62 -3.57 9.60
N VAL A 133 18.44 -2.54 9.74
CA VAL A 133 19.77 -2.68 10.33
C VAL A 133 19.52 -3.35 11.68
N GLN A 134 20.18 -4.50 11.92
CA GLN A 134 20.14 -5.12 13.25
C GLN A 134 20.35 -4.01 14.26
N PRO A 135 19.52 -3.90 15.31
CA PRO A 135 19.77 -2.93 16.37
C PRO A 135 21.21 -3.18 16.82
N SER A 136 22.12 -2.26 16.48
CA SER A 136 23.52 -2.42 16.83
C SER A 136 23.52 -2.57 18.33
N GLY A 137 23.96 -3.76 18.78
CA GLY A 137 24.07 -4.07 20.20
C GLY A 137 24.74 -2.87 20.85
N ALA A 138 24.09 -2.37 21.92
CA ALA A 138 24.47 -1.21 22.69
C ALA A 138 25.90 -0.77 22.36
N ALA A 139 26.05 0.33 21.60
CA ALA A 139 27.35 0.97 21.50
C ALA A 139 27.85 1.04 22.94
N LYS A 140 28.91 0.27 23.22
CA LYS A 140 29.73 0.43 24.41
C LYS A 140 30.48 1.75 24.18
N ASP A 141 29.74 2.84 24.11
CA ASP A 141 30.30 4.17 24.18
C ASP A 141 30.75 4.30 25.62
N GLY A 142 32.07 4.26 25.78
CA GLY A 142 32.74 4.44 27.05
C GLY A 142 32.29 5.72 27.73
N ASP A 143 32.30 5.66 29.07
CA ASP A 143 32.55 6.77 29.99
C ASP A 143 32.47 8.18 29.41
N GLU A 144 31.27 8.66 29.10
CA GLU A 144 30.94 10.08 29.19
C GLU A 144 29.76 10.23 30.14
N ALA A 145 30.11 10.37 31.42
CA ALA A 145 29.23 10.75 32.52
C ALA A 145 28.64 12.15 32.26
N GLY A 146 27.59 12.23 31.44
CA GLY A 146 26.99 13.50 31.07
C GLY A 146 25.59 13.32 30.51
N LYS A 147 24.60 13.21 31.41
CA LYS A 147 23.15 13.11 31.16
C LYS A 147 22.70 11.80 30.47
N PRO A 148 22.01 10.89 31.19
CA PRO A 148 21.25 9.84 30.53
C PRO A 148 20.00 10.51 29.96
N ALA A 149 20.09 11.08 28.76
CA ALA A 149 18.91 11.11 27.92
C ALA A 149 18.51 9.63 27.80
N PRO A 150 17.31 9.21 28.22
CA PRO A 150 16.88 7.86 27.95
C PRO A 150 16.77 7.79 26.43
N LYS A 151 17.82 7.32 25.77
CA LYS A 151 17.82 6.93 24.37
C LYS A 151 16.84 5.77 24.34
N THR A 152 15.55 6.10 24.24
CA THR A 152 14.45 5.13 24.25
C THR A 152 14.66 4.25 23.04
N ARG A 153 15.25 3.07 23.27
CA ARG A 153 15.67 2.16 22.21
C ARG A 153 14.42 1.74 21.44
N ILE A 154 14.42 2.02 20.14
CA ILE A 154 13.38 1.59 19.21
C ILE A 154 13.80 0.19 18.74
N PHE A 155 13.04 -0.83 19.13
CA PHE A 155 13.34 -2.22 18.77
C PHE A 155 12.73 -2.59 17.42
N LEU A 156 11.52 -2.09 17.14
CA LEU A 156 10.76 -2.42 15.95
C LEU A 156 10.50 -1.14 15.13
N PRO A 157 11.42 -0.74 14.24
CA PRO A 157 11.19 0.40 13.36
C PRO A 157 10.05 0.11 12.37
N THR A 158 9.29 1.14 12.02
CA THR A 158 8.23 1.07 11.01
C THR A 158 8.80 1.30 9.61
N SER A 159 8.30 0.54 8.64
CA SER A 159 8.64 0.69 7.23
C SER A 159 8.09 2.00 6.63
N PHE A 160 7.04 2.54 7.25
CA PHE A 160 6.43 3.82 6.88
C PHE A 160 6.95 4.94 7.79
N ARG A 161 7.49 6.00 7.19
CA ARG A 161 7.91 7.26 7.86
C ARG A 161 6.90 8.39 7.68
N MET A 162 5.84 8.16 6.90
CA MET A 162 4.76 9.11 6.69
C MET A 162 3.87 9.28 7.92
N GLY A 163 3.24 10.44 8.05
CA GLY A 163 2.25 10.71 9.08
C GLY A 163 1.01 9.82 8.96
N ALA A 164 0.35 9.55 10.09
CA ALA A 164 -0.83 8.68 10.15
C ALA A 164 -1.93 9.12 9.18
N TRP A 165 -2.19 10.44 9.06
CA TRP A 165 -3.20 10.98 8.17
C TRP A 165 -2.95 10.65 6.69
N LEU A 166 -1.69 10.67 6.24
CA LEU A 166 -1.33 10.31 4.87
C LEU A 166 -1.42 8.80 4.67
N LYS A 167 -0.94 8.01 5.63
CA LYS A 167 -1.05 6.55 5.64
C LYS A 167 -2.50 6.09 5.40
N HIS A 168 -3.48 6.71 6.08
CA HIS A 168 -4.92 6.40 5.94
C HIS A 168 -5.54 6.80 4.61
N LYS A 169 -4.84 7.53 3.74
CA LYS A 169 -5.31 7.84 2.39
C LYS A 169 -5.01 6.74 1.39
N PHE A 170 -4.18 5.77 1.75
CA PHE A 170 -3.91 4.58 0.96
C PHE A 170 -4.64 3.38 1.54
N TRP A 171 -5.12 2.52 0.66
CA TRP A 171 -6.02 1.44 1.01
C TRP A 171 -5.27 0.23 1.57
N PHE A 172 -4.28 -0.25 0.84
CA PHE A 172 -3.38 -1.34 1.26
C PHE A 172 -2.03 -1.21 0.56
N ALA A 173 -1.10 -2.10 0.90
CA ALA A 173 0.22 -2.20 0.27
C ALA A 173 0.33 -3.47 -0.58
N CYS A 174 1.09 -3.40 -1.66
CA CYS A 174 1.31 -4.51 -2.60
C CYS A 174 2.79 -4.74 -2.90
N ALA A 175 3.08 -5.91 -3.46
CA ALA A 175 4.37 -6.28 -4.02
C ALA A 175 4.64 -5.49 -5.32
N PRO A 176 5.92 -5.32 -5.71
CA PRO A 176 6.26 -4.74 -7.00
C PRO A 176 5.75 -5.62 -8.16
N PRO A 177 5.48 -5.03 -9.34
CA PRO A 177 5.13 -5.78 -10.54
C PRO A 177 6.26 -6.73 -10.93
N TYR A 178 5.92 -8.00 -11.15
CA TYR A 178 6.80 -8.91 -11.86
C TYR A 178 6.85 -8.47 -13.32
N LEU A 179 8.03 -8.07 -13.77
CA LEU A 179 8.31 -7.88 -15.18
C LEU A 179 9.31 -8.96 -15.56
N ASP A 180 8.92 -9.84 -16.45
CA ASP A 180 9.86 -10.71 -17.14
C ASP A 180 10.81 -9.79 -17.89
N PHE A 181 12.03 -9.63 -17.37
CA PHE A 181 13.13 -9.06 -18.14
C PHE A 181 13.52 -10.11 -19.19
N GLU A 182 12.67 -10.29 -20.21
CA GLU A 182 13.19 -10.72 -21.49
C GLU A 182 14.14 -9.62 -21.94
N SER A 183 15.41 -9.97 -21.92
CA SER A 183 16.53 -9.22 -22.44
C SER A 183 16.29 -8.88 -23.91
N SER A 184 15.46 -7.87 -24.19
CA SER A 184 15.48 -7.18 -25.46
C SER A 184 16.55 -6.11 -25.35
N THR A 185 17.79 -6.59 -25.43
CA THR A 185 18.93 -5.86 -25.99
C THR A 185 18.46 -4.95 -27.12
N GLU A 186 18.55 -3.64 -26.88
CA GLU A 186 18.87 -2.58 -27.84
C GLU A 186 18.74 -2.96 -29.33
N SER A 187 17.53 -3.23 -29.83
CA SER A 187 17.28 -3.19 -31.27
C SER A 187 17.04 -1.74 -31.65
N SER A 188 18.17 -1.08 -31.89
CA SER A 188 18.33 0.19 -32.56
C SER A 188 17.34 0.35 -33.73
N ILE A 189 16.68 1.50 -33.72
CA ILE A 189 16.20 2.31 -34.85
C ILE A 189 16.70 1.76 -36.20
N ASN A 190 15.85 1.05 -36.95
CA ASN A 190 16.00 0.87 -38.39
C ASN A 190 14.74 0.26 -39.00
N THR A 191 13.79 1.12 -39.39
CA THR A 191 12.91 0.93 -40.57
C THR A 191 12.13 2.23 -40.75
N ARG A 192 12.73 3.17 -41.49
CA ARG A 192 12.39 3.47 -42.89
C ARG A 192 10.96 4.00 -43.02
N ALA A 193 10.90 5.33 -43.14
CA ALA A 193 9.77 6.09 -43.64
C ALA A 193 9.20 5.43 -44.91
N ASN A 194 8.06 4.75 -44.76
CA ASN A 194 7.25 4.34 -45.90
C ASN A 194 6.15 5.36 -46.08
N ASN A 195 6.14 5.91 -47.28
CA ASN A 195 5.31 6.98 -47.77
C ASN A 195 3.81 6.76 -47.47
N SER A 196 3.22 7.78 -46.88
CA SER A 196 1.79 8.04 -46.86
C SER A 196 1.28 8.31 -48.28
N ILE A 197 0.58 7.34 -48.88
CA ILE A 197 -0.29 7.56 -50.04
C ILE A 197 -1.56 6.75 -49.81
N GLY A 198 -2.71 7.44 -49.85
CA GLY A 198 -3.97 6.83 -50.29
C GLY A 198 -5.00 6.52 -49.20
N MET A 199 -5.94 7.46 -49.03
CA MET A 199 -7.38 7.21 -49.16
C MET A 199 -7.99 6.05 -48.34
N ALA A 200 -8.64 6.38 -47.22
CA ALA A 200 -10.03 5.98 -46.95
C ALA A 200 -10.43 6.51 -45.56
N GLU A 201 -11.41 7.41 -45.56
CA GLU A 201 -12.16 7.82 -44.39
C GLU A 201 -13.03 6.63 -43.97
N GLU A 202 -12.69 5.96 -42.87
CA GLU A 202 -13.65 5.17 -42.12
C GLU A 202 -13.60 5.62 -40.66
N GLU A 203 -14.79 5.94 -40.18
CA GLU A 203 -15.09 6.70 -38.98
C GLU A 203 -14.59 5.98 -37.72
N LYS A 204 -13.83 6.72 -36.91
CA LYS A 204 -13.37 6.31 -35.58
C LYS A 204 -14.55 6.26 -34.59
N GLN A 205 -15.20 5.11 -34.46
CA GLN A 205 -16.08 4.79 -33.33
C GLN A 205 -15.37 3.82 -32.36
N GLU A 206 -14.32 4.26 -31.66
CA GLU A 206 -13.69 3.43 -30.62
C GLU A 206 -13.21 4.20 -29.36
N PRO A 207 -14.11 4.88 -28.60
CA PRO A 207 -13.83 5.01 -27.16
C PRO A 207 -14.98 4.57 -26.23
N GLU A 208 -16.19 4.32 -26.74
CA GLU A 208 -17.34 4.01 -25.87
C GLU A 208 -17.29 2.59 -25.28
N SER A 209 -16.76 1.63 -26.03
CA SER A 209 -16.75 0.20 -25.67
C SER A 209 -15.83 -0.17 -24.49
N LYS A 210 -14.86 0.69 -24.10
CA LYS A 210 -13.92 0.37 -23.00
C LYS A 210 -14.17 1.19 -21.74
N ARG A 211 -14.75 2.39 -21.88
CA ARG A 211 -15.33 3.11 -20.74
C ARG A 211 -16.42 2.26 -20.09
N SER A 212 -17.17 1.50 -20.90
CA SER A 212 -18.14 0.53 -20.39
C SER A 212 -17.49 -0.59 -19.58
N ILE A 213 -16.28 -1.09 -19.88
CA ILE A 213 -15.66 -2.16 -19.06
C ILE A 213 -15.43 -1.70 -17.62
N ILE A 214 -14.83 -0.51 -17.42
CA ILE A 214 -14.59 0.04 -16.07
C ILE A 214 -15.92 0.32 -15.36
N LEU A 215 -16.88 0.91 -16.07
CA LEU A 215 -18.21 1.23 -15.52
C LEU A 215 -19.05 -0.03 -15.22
N ASN A 216 -18.90 -1.10 -16.02
CA ASN A 216 -19.65 -2.35 -15.86
C ASN A 216 -19.21 -3.08 -14.59
N GLU A 217 -17.92 -3.04 -14.25
CA GLU A 217 -17.45 -3.63 -12.98
C GLU A 217 -18.01 -2.88 -11.75
N GLU A 218 -18.20 -1.55 -11.84
CA GLU A 218 -18.86 -0.78 -10.76
C GLU A 218 -20.32 -1.21 -10.55
N ALA A 219 -21.06 -1.38 -11.64
CA ALA A 219 -22.44 -1.86 -11.58
C ALA A 219 -22.53 -3.23 -10.91
N ASN A 220 -21.56 -4.11 -11.17
CA ASN A 220 -21.49 -5.45 -10.59
C ASN A 220 -21.07 -5.44 -9.10
N LEU A 221 -20.32 -4.42 -8.65
CA LEU A 221 -19.85 -4.35 -7.26
C LEU A 221 -20.98 -4.17 -6.24
N ASN A 222 -21.99 -3.39 -6.60
CA ASN A 222 -23.16 -3.15 -5.74
C ASN A 222 -24.11 -4.35 -5.68
N ASP A 223 -24.04 -5.25 -6.68
CA ASP A 223 -24.84 -6.47 -6.74
C ASP A 223 -24.32 -7.55 -5.78
N VAL A 224 -23.06 -7.46 -5.35
CA VAL A 224 -22.47 -8.43 -4.41
C VAL A 224 -23.08 -8.26 -3.01
N PHE A 225 -23.86 -9.26 -2.60
CA PHE A 225 -24.53 -9.29 -1.31
C PHE A 225 -23.55 -9.43 -0.15
N VAL A 226 -23.74 -8.60 0.89
CA VAL A 226 -22.99 -8.65 2.15
C VAL A 226 -23.97 -8.82 3.30
N GLY A 227 -23.99 -10.01 3.89
CA GLY A 227 -24.81 -10.29 5.07
C GLY A 227 -24.38 -9.48 6.30
N SER A 228 -25.32 -9.25 7.22
CA SER A 228 -25.06 -8.59 8.50
C SER A 228 -24.07 -9.40 9.37
N THR A 229 -24.11 -10.72 9.29
CA THR A 229 -23.18 -11.65 9.98
C THR A 229 -21.74 -11.44 9.52
N VAL A 230 -21.52 -11.17 8.24
CA VAL A 230 -20.19 -10.87 7.67
C VAL A 230 -19.65 -9.54 8.20
N ARG A 231 -20.50 -8.50 8.27
CA ARG A 231 -20.11 -7.22 8.90
C ARG A 231 -19.74 -7.42 10.38
N ARG A 232 -20.49 -8.26 11.10
CA ARG A 232 -20.16 -8.60 12.49
C ARG A 232 -18.82 -9.32 12.59
N TYR A 233 -18.54 -10.25 11.68
CA TYR A 233 -17.25 -10.95 11.64
C TYR A 233 -16.07 -9.98 11.44
N ILE A 234 -16.21 -8.99 10.55
CA ILE A 234 -15.19 -7.96 10.35
C ILE A 234 -15.01 -7.11 11.62
N LEU A 235 -16.10 -6.73 12.29
CA LEU A 235 -16.03 -6.00 13.56
C LEU A 235 -15.30 -6.82 14.65
N ASP A 236 -15.57 -8.12 14.74
CA ASP A 236 -14.90 -8.98 15.70
C ASP A 236 -13.40 -9.08 15.39
N ILE A 237 -13.00 -9.21 14.12
CA ILE A 237 -11.58 -9.13 13.70
C ILE A 237 -10.95 -7.79 14.11
N MET A 238 -11.63 -6.67 13.84
CA MET A 238 -11.15 -5.34 14.20
C MET A 238 -10.93 -5.21 15.71
N VAL A 239 -11.87 -5.68 16.54
CA VAL A 239 -11.74 -5.64 18.00
C VAL A 239 -10.53 -6.45 18.46
N HIS A 240 -10.34 -7.67 17.94
CA HIS A 240 -9.21 -8.52 18.32
C HIS A 240 -7.87 -7.94 17.88
N LEU A 241 -7.79 -7.27 16.73
CA LEU A 241 -6.60 -6.54 16.31
C LEU A 241 -6.31 -5.36 17.24
N ARG A 242 -7.34 -4.59 17.63
CA ARG A 242 -7.21 -3.43 18.53
C ARG A 242 -6.70 -3.78 19.92
N THR A 243 -6.98 -5.00 20.38
CA THR A 243 -6.59 -5.48 21.72
C THR A 243 -5.43 -6.47 21.67
N HIS A 244 -4.80 -6.67 20.50
CA HIS A 244 -3.71 -7.62 20.36
C HIS A 244 -2.47 -7.13 21.10
N ARG A 245 -1.81 -8.00 21.87
CA ARG A 245 -0.65 -7.64 22.74
C ARG A 245 0.46 -6.87 22.02
N LEU A 246 0.78 -7.23 20.78
CA LEU A 246 1.85 -6.57 20.01
C LEU A 246 1.42 -5.25 19.36
N THR A 247 0.13 -4.90 19.43
CA THR A 247 -0.39 -3.66 18.85
C THR A 247 -0.40 -2.54 19.87
N TYR A 248 -0.24 -1.30 19.41
CA TYR A 248 -0.23 -0.16 20.29
C TYR A 248 -1.65 0.27 20.67
N ASN A 249 -2.10 -0.20 21.83
CA ASN A 249 -3.47 -0.04 22.32
C ASN A 249 -3.94 1.43 22.43
N ALA A 250 -3.04 2.37 22.74
CA ALA A 250 -3.42 3.78 22.89
C ALA A 250 -3.90 4.43 21.57
N LYS A 251 -3.57 3.84 20.42
CA LYS A 251 -4.09 4.23 19.10
C LYS A 251 -4.96 3.14 18.47
N ALA A 252 -5.60 2.31 19.30
CA ALA A 252 -6.43 1.20 18.84
C ALA A 252 -5.67 0.27 17.84
N GLY A 253 -4.37 0.06 18.07
CA GLY A 253 -3.53 -0.78 17.21
C GLY A 253 -3.42 -0.31 15.75
N GLY A 254 -3.85 0.91 15.41
CA GLY A 254 -3.91 1.40 14.03
C GLY A 254 -5.16 1.00 13.25
N VAL A 255 -6.14 0.34 13.89
CA VAL A 255 -7.39 -0.09 13.24
C VAL A 255 -8.49 0.95 13.47
N TYR A 256 -8.84 1.70 12.43
CA TYR A 256 -9.81 2.81 12.52
C TYR A 256 -11.24 2.35 12.26
N THR A 257 -12.22 3.19 12.56
CA THR A 257 -13.65 2.89 12.34
C THR A 257 -13.96 2.67 10.86
N ASN A 258 -13.33 3.46 9.98
CA ASN A 258 -13.54 3.38 8.54
C ASN A 258 -12.96 2.11 7.91
N SER A 259 -12.10 1.38 8.64
CA SER A 259 -11.56 0.10 8.20
C SER A 259 -12.64 -0.95 7.96
N LEU A 260 -13.81 -0.83 8.62
CA LEU A 260 -14.95 -1.71 8.35
C LEU A 260 -15.38 -1.60 6.89
N ASP A 261 -15.66 -0.38 6.41
CA ASP A 261 -16.17 -0.17 5.06
C ASP A 261 -15.11 -0.49 4.01
N ASP A 262 -13.85 -0.18 4.28
CA ASP A 262 -12.73 -0.53 3.40
C ASP A 262 -12.55 -2.05 3.25
N VAL A 263 -12.68 -2.82 4.34
CA VAL A 263 -12.58 -4.28 4.29
C VAL A 263 -13.81 -4.90 3.66
N VAL A 264 -15.02 -4.35 3.90
CA VAL A 264 -16.25 -4.77 3.21
C VAL A 264 -16.12 -4.58 1.71
N LEU A 265 -15.63 -3.41 1.27
CA LEU A 265 -15.40 -3.09 -0.13
C LEU A 265 -14.41 -4.06 -0.78
N LEU A 266 -13.29 -4.33 -0.11
CA LEU A 266 -12.28 -5.27 -0.60
C LEU A 266 -12.83 -6.70 -0.67
N SER A 267 -13.61 -7.10 0.33
CA SER A 267 -14.23 -8.43 0.37
C SER A 267 -15.24 -8.63 -0.77
N ARG A 268 -15.95 -7.57 -1.18
CA ARG A 268 -16.83 -7.60 -2.36
C ARG A 268 -16.04 -7.78 -3.65
N LEU A 269 -14.93 -7.06 -3.82
CA LEU A 269 -14.08 -7.20 -5.00
C LEU A 269 -13.45 -8.58 -5.11
N ILE A 270 -12.96 -9.13 -3.99
CA ILE A 270 -12.44 -10.50 -3.95
C ILE A 270 -13.55 -11.51 -4.29
N GLY A 271 -14.76 -11.31 -3.76
CA GLY A 271 -15.92 -12.14 -4.08
C GLY A 271 -16.27 -12.08 -5.57
N LEU A 272 -16.33 -10.88 -6.15
CA LEU A 272 -16.60 -10.65 -7.57
C LEU A 272 -15.51 -11.27 -8.45
N HIS A 273 -14.23 -11.09 -8.09
CA HIS A 273 -13.10 -11.70 -8.79
C HIS A 273 -13.14 -13.23 -8.74
N SER A 274 -13.63 -13.79 -7.64
CA SER A 274 -13.88 -15.23 -7.48
C SER A 274 -15.15 -15.73 -8.18
N GLY A 275 -15.91 -14.85 -8.86
CA GLY A 275 -17.17 -15.18 -9.54
C GLY A 275 -18.36 -15.44 -8.60
N LYS A 276 -18.30 -14.96 -7.35
CA LYS A 276 -19.37 -15.15 -6.35
C LYS A 276 -20.12 -13.85 -6.13
N MET A 277 -21.45 -13.92 -6.20
CA MET A 277 -22.36 -12.79 -5.95
C MET A 277 -22.62 -12.52 -4.46
N PHE A 278 -21.91 -13.20 -3.57
CA PHE A 278 -22.01 -12.99 -2.12
C PHE A 278 -20.62 -13.05 -1.47
N VAL A 279 -20.46 -12.29 -0.39
CA VAL A 279 -19.24 -12.31 0.41
C VAL A 279 -19.27 -13.47 1.41
N SER A 280 -18.28 -14.35 1.30
CA SER A 280 -18.06 -15.45 2.25
C SER A 280 -16.96 -15.09 3.27
N PRO A 281 -16.90 -15.76 4.43
CA PRO A 281 -15.87 -15.50 5.43
C PRO A 281 -14.43 -15.72 4.93
N SER A 282 -14.22 -16.59 3.92
CA SER A 282 -12.88 -16.75 3.32
C SER A 282 -12.43 -15.50 2.59
N HIS A 283 -13.34 -14.80 1.89
CA HIS A 283 -13.02 -13.52 1.24
C HIS A 283 -12.69 -12.45 2.28
N VAL A 284 -13.37 -12.45 3.43
CA VAL A 284 -13.06 -11.52 4.53
C VAL A 284 -11.68 -11.79 5.11
N LYS A 285 -11.30 -13.06 5.29
CA LYS A 285 -9.95 -13.42 5.76
C LYS A 285 -8.88 -12.93 4.80
N GLU A 286 -9.09 -13.10 3.50
CA GLU A 286 -8.18 -12.62 2.47
C GLU A 286 -8.10 -11.09 2.44
N ALA A 287 -9.25 -10.40 2.42
CA ALA A 287 -9.32 -8.93 2.50
C ALA A 287 -8.59 -8.39 3.74
N SER A 288 -8.77 -9.06 4.88
CA SER A 288 -8.13 -8.69 6.14
C SER A 288 -6.61 -8.86 6.08
N ARG A 289 -6.11 -9.92 5.42
CA ARG A 289 -4.67 -10.14 5.22
C ARG A 289 -4.04 -9.07 4.31
N TRP A 290 -4.80 -8.50 3.38
CA TRP A 290 -4.27 -7.45 2.50
C TRP A 290 -4.34 -6.07 3.15
N TYR A 291 -5.48 -5.76 3.78
CA TYR A 291 -5.73 -4.43 4.33
C TYR A 291 -4.94 -4.17 5.63
N PHE A 292 -5.07 -5.03 6.63
CA PHE A 292 -4.60 -4.69 7.98
C PHE A 292 -3.09 -4.58 8.15
N PRO A 293 -2.21 -5.40 7.52
CA PRO A 293 -0.78 -5.30 7.78
C PRO A 293 -0.21 -3.91 7.52
N MET A 294 -0.73 -3.22 6.50
CA MET A 294 -0.34 -1.83 6.25
C MET A 294 -0.78 -0.94 7.41
N HIS A 295 -2.03 -1.03 7.87
CA HIS A 295 -2.63 -0.08 8.81
C HIS A 295 -2.20 -0.28 10.25
N LEU A 296 -1.82 -1.50 10.64
CA LEU A 296 -1.41 -1.80 12.01
C LEU A 296 -0.30 -0.88 12.53
N GLU A 297 -0.41 -0.53 13.80
CA GLU A 297 0.64 0.14 14.58
C GLU A 297 1.08 -0.80 15.69
N LEU A 298 2.32 -1.30 15.57
CA LEU A 298 2.92 -2.19 16.56
C LEU A 298 3.62 -1.42 17.68
N VAL A 299 3.79 -2.10 18.82
CA VAL A 299 4.60 -1.62 19.95
C VAL A 299 6.06 -1.53 19.51
N GLN A 300 6.61 -0.31 19.46
CA GLN A 300 7.99 -0.08 18.99
C GLN A 300 9.03 -0.11 20.11
N ARG A 301 8.57 0.19 21.34
CA ARG A 301 9.39 0.42 22.53
C ARG A 301 8.65 -0.14 23.75
N SER A 302 9.38 -0.60 24.76
CA SER A 302 8.77 -1.18 25.96
C SER A 302 7.82 -0.23 26.67
N SER A 303 8.11 1.08 26.67
CA SER A 303 7.22 2.10 27.26
C SER A 303 5.84 2.19 26.60
N MET A 304 5.67 1.64 25.39
CA MET A 304 4.39 1.59 24.68
C MET A 304 3.59 0.34 25.02
N ASP A 305 4.20 -0.64 25.70
CA ASP A 305 3.57 -1.90 26.06
C ASP A 305 2.69 -1.73 27.31
N SER A 306 1.44 -2.18 27.21
CA SER A 306 0.47 -2.05 28.31
C SER A 306 0.77 -2.93 29.53
N SER A 307 1.62 -3.97 29.39
CA SER A 307 1.95 -4.87 30.50
C SER A 307 2.76 -4.18 31.60
N LEU A 308 3.46 -3.09 31.29
CA LEU A 308 4.15 -2.26 32.27
C LEU A 308 3.19 -1.65 33.29
N LEU A 309 1.96 -1.31 32.87
CA LEU A 309 0.92 -0.81 33.78
C LEU A 309 0.48 -1.87 34.78
N TYR A 310 0.65 -3.15 34.46
CA TYR A 310 0.35 -4.29 35.32
C TYR A 310 1.58 -4.80 36.09
N GLY A 311 2.67 -4.02 36.14
CA GLY A 311 3.86 -4.36 36.91
C GLY A 311 4.83 -5.32 36.24
N SER A 312 4.77 -5.47 34.92
CA SER A 312 5.78 -6.26 34.19
C SER A 312 7.15 -5.57 34.25
N ASP A 313 8.22 -6.36 34.37
CA ASP A 313 9.59 -5.83 34.37
C ASP A 313 9.94 -5.27 32.97
N PRO A 314 10.31 -3.97 32.86
CA PRO A 314 10.68 -3.37 31.58
C PRO A 314 11.84 -4.08 30.88
N ASN A 315 12.77 -4.69 31.62
CA ASN A 315 13.90 -5.40 31.02
C ASN A 315 13.46 -6.66 30.26
N LEU A 316 12.43 -7.36 30.77
CA LEU A 316 11.87 -8.54 30.09
C LEU A 316 11.09 -8.15 28.83
N VAL A 317 10.42 -6.99 28.85
CA VAL A 317 9.73 -6.45 27.67
C VAL A 317 10.75 -6.04 26.62
N ASP A 318 11.84 -5.37 27.02
CA ASP A 318 12.96 -5.01 26.14
C ASP A 318 13.56 -6.27 25.48
N GLU A 319 13.82 -7.32 26.26
CA GLU A 319 14.36 -8.60 25.75
C GLU A 319 13.41 -9.26 24.75
N MET A 320 12.10 -9.27 25.05
CA MET A 320 11.08 -9.79 24.15
C MET A 320 11.05 -9.02 22.82
N LEU A 321 11.05 -7.67 22.88
CA LEU A 321 11.04 -6.84 21.68
C LEU A 321 12.33 -6.99 20.87
N GLU A 322 13.48 -7.16 21.53
CA GLU A 322 14.75 -7.43 20.85
C GLU A 322 14.73 -8.77 20.11
N LYS A 323 14.18 -9.83 20.73
CA LYS A 323 14.00 -11.13 20.08
C LYS A 323 13.04 -11.04 18.90
N LEU A 324 11.93 -10.31 19.03
CA LEU A 324 11.00 -10.07 17.92
C LEU A 324 11.65 -9.28 16.79
N ALA A 325 12.53 -8.32 17.10
CA ALA A 325 13.27 -7.58 16.11
C ALA A 325 14.23 -8.49 15.32
N LYS A 326 14.92 -9.42 15.98
CA LYS A 326 15.78 -10.42 15.33
C LYS A 326 14.99 -11.30 14.37
N ILE A 327 13.86 -11.85 14.83
CA ILE A 327 12.95 -12.65 13.97
C ILE A 327 12.44 -11.81 12.79
N LYS A 328 12.01 -10.57 13.04
CA LYS A 328 11.57 -9.67 11.95
C LYS A 328 12.69 -9.47 10.92
N CYS A 329 13.94 -9.26 11.33
CA CYS A 329 15.06 -9.10 10.41
C CYS A 329 15.31 -10.36 9.56
N GLU A 330 15.21 -11.55 10.15
CA GLU A 330 15.43 -12.83 9.46
C GLU A 330 14.30 -13.12 8.46
N GLU A 331 13.05 -13.08 8.93
CA GLU A 331 11.85 -13.48 8.18
C GLU A 331 11.47 -12.48 7.08
N VAL A 332 11.73 -11.18 7.27
CA VAL A 332 11.49 -10.17 6.22
C VAL A 332 12.33 -10.46 4.98
N ASN A 333 13.51 -11.06 5.13
CA ASN A 333 14.34 -11.47 4.00
C ASN A 333 13.79 -12.68 3.27
N GLU A 334 13.25 -13.66 4.01
CA GLU A 334 12.72 -14.89 3.45
C GLU A 334 11.42 -14.66 2.67
N PHE A 335 10.50 -13.86 3.21
CA PHE A 335 9.20 -13.60 2.60
C PHE A 335 9.15 -12.35 1.71
N GLU A 336 10.26 -11.61 1.61
CA GLU A 336 10.35 -10.30 0.91
C GLU A 336 9.24 -9.32 1.31
N ASN A 337 8.74 -9.44 2.55
CA ASN A 337 7.64 -8.63 3.06
C ASN A 337 8.10 -7.81 4.28
N PRO A 338 8.26 -6.49 4.16
CA PRO A 338 8.66 -5.62 5.29
C PRO A 338 7.58 -5.51 6.38
N LEU A 339 6.34 -5.90 6.08
CA LEU A 339 5.20 -5.95 7.00
C LEU A 339 4.96 -7.36 7.54
N PHE A 340 6.02 -8.19 7.59
CA PHE A 340 5.92 -9.58 8.04
C PHE A 340 5.32 -9.69 9.45
N LEU A 341 5.80 -8.89 10.40
CA LEU A 341 5.35 -8.97 11.80
C LEU A 341 3.87 -8.54 11.93
N GLU A 342 3.48 -7.51 11.21
CA GLU A 342 2.12 -7.03 11.09
C GLU A 342 1.22 -8.12 10.48
N SER A 343 1.69 -8.80 9.44
CA SER A 343 1.00 -9.92 8.79
C SER A 343 0.86 -11.13 9.73
N LEU A 344 1.86 -11.40 10.57
CA LEU A 344 1.83 -12.46 11.57
C LEU A 344 0.77 -12.17 12.66
N VAL A 345 0.66 -10.92 13.11
CA VAL A 345 -0.39 -10.48 14.04
C VAL A 345 -1.78 -10.69 13.44
N VAL A 346 -1.98 -10.29 12.18
CA VAL A 346 -3.25 -10.52 11.47
C VAL A 346 -3.55 -12.01 11.37
N LYS A 347 -2.58 -12.84 10.98
CA LYS A 347 -2.75 -14.30 10.90
C LYS A 347 -3.15 -14.90 12.25
N ASN A 348 -2.52 -14.45 13.35
CA ASN A 348 -2.85 -14.90 14.71
C ASN A 348 -4.30 -14.56 15.10
N VAL A 349 -4.77 -13.35 14.74
CA VAL A 349 -6.14 -12.95 15.02
C VAL A 349 -7.13 -13.76 14.17
N LEU A 350 -6.86 -13.90 12.87
CA LEU A 350 -7.74 -14.63 11.94
C LEU A 350 -7.87 -16.13 12.26
N SER A 351 -6.90 -16.73 12.96
CA SER A 351 -7.00 -18.12 13.44
C SER A 351 -7.83 -18.27 14.71
N LYS A 352 -7.93 -17.20 15.54
CA LYS A 352 -8.69 -17.19 16.79
C LYS A 352 -10.14 -16.76 16.61
N VAL A 353 -10.41 -15.82 15.71
CA VAL A 353 -11.77 -15.33 15.46
C VAL A 353 -12.52 -16.31 14.56
N VAL A 354 -13.48 -17.02 15.16
CA VAL A 354 -14.32 -18.01 14.48
C VAL A 354 -15.35 -17.28 13.60
N PRO A 355 -15.46 -17.65 12.31
CA PRO A 355 -16.52 -17.13 11.45
C PRO A 355 -17.92 -17.44 12.00
N PRO A 356 -18.92 -16.58 11.71
CA PRO A 356 -20.31 -16.93 11.97
C PRO A 356 -20.68 -18.21 11.19
N VAL A 357 -21.38 -19.12 11.87
CA VAL A 357 -21.95 -20.35 11.30
C VAL A 357 -23.19 -20.03 10.47
#